data_AF-A0A1K1LRX1-F1
#
_entry.id   AF-A0A1K1LRX1-F1
#
_cell.length_a   1.000
_cell.length_b   1.000
_cell.length_c   1.000
_cell.angle_alpha   90.00
_cell.angle_beta   90.00
_cell.angle_gamma   90.00
#
_symmetry.space_group_name_H-M   'P 1'
#
loop_
_entity.id
_entity.type
_entity.pdbx_description
1 polymer ?
#
loop_
_entity_poly.entity_id
_entity_poly.type
_entity_poly.pdbx_seq_one_letter_code
_entity_poly.pdbx_strand_id
1 'polypeptide(L)'
;MPPERILILSDYPDMIKHQQVHAPMITQLYTTLFLIDHFSHIIHFNDRSSISYSTLWHPDSYLQHYADRFLIHRSWSDIDFPSYDRIICHFDYELTLQTYLHTHHPQLSHDHIYSLVNPAYKAPTPIFKTVSTLFRQGSIWEVSSTLKLGSLHAFKQDLIQAYIGRKREDEEQRFHSLLQKITQNNKRIPIRKILILDDYKRSFFIGDSTVWVRFYKKVLRHCGDYTETVINCNNQRTGPRLQELYTTTFGAHVSISCLPWEQLDLSHYDLILVEGDLVLQFLLYIAPMYDTVLQHTAIYTITALKQDDFDDRYGWEFFKNSIASGNPAADKEIYISPSEIATADTWLENKGICQDDYLVILQNGSTEDKKVILFNEFVKLLQSLLQKEKVKVVIFDVPGGNTEESIQPFLTAAEYNNVIFVSGMGLRKDMSLIASRYTRLVIGPCTGILHLANGALTYLVNNGHTQNRHVPFLLVYTGIQAHDEAYLPYNWWRHSLVHCAVIVNQHLVSLENSPADITTFQQTAGEVQHITAQMLMDYLSAEPTLYPFRYITGSSID
;
A
#
# COMPACT_ATOMS: atom_id res chain seq x y z
N MET A 1 3.38 37.94 21.37
CA MET A 1 4.23 36.83 21.86
C MET A 1 5.63 37.06 21.33
N PRO A 2 6.70 36.65 22.06
CA PRO A 2 8.05 36.71 21.50
C PRO A 2 8.14 35.85 20.22
N PRO A 3 9.01 36.19 19.25
CA PRO A 3 9.23 35.37 18.08
C PRO A 3 9.74 33.97 18.48
N GLU A 4 9.02 32.92 18.08
CA GLU A 4 9.47 31.53 18.18
C GLU A 4 10.46 31.20 17.04
N ARG A 5 11.40 30.29 17.29
CA ARG A 5 12.33 29.71 16.31
C ARG A 5 11.76 28.39 15.80
N ILE A 6 11.46 28.34 14.51
CA ILE A 6 10.76 27.22 13.87
C ILE A 6 11.69 26.52 12.88
N LEU A 7 11.87 25.22 13.05
CA LEU A 7 12.58 24.37 12.09
C LEU A 7 11.56 23.64 11.21
N ILE A 8 11.70 23.73 9.89
CA ILE A 8 10.94 22.92 8.93
C ILE A 8 11.91 21.94 8.25
N LEU A 9 11.62 20.65 8.30
CA LEU A 9 12.42 19.58 7.68
C LEU A 9 11.66 19.01 6.48
N SER A 10 12.07 19.34 5.27
CA SER A 10 11.50 18.77 4.04
C SER A 10 12.50 18.92 2.90
N ASP A 11 12.90 17.82 2.28
CA ASP A 11 13.79 17.91 1.13
C ASP A 11 13.00 18.10 -0.18
N TYR A 12 13.60 18.81 -1.13
CA TYR A 12 12.98 19.07 -2.45
C TYR A 12 12.50 17.79 -3.17
N PRO A 13 13.26 16.67 -3.23
CA PRO A 13 12.84 15.47 -3.93
C PRO A 13 11.57 14.83 -3.33
N ASP A 14 11.38 14.93 -2.02
CA ASP A 14 10.20 14.38 -1.35
C ASP A 14 8.93 15.19 -1.65
N MET A 15 9.09 16.42 -2.14
CA MET A 15 7.98 17.24 -2.64
C MET A 15 7.59 16.89 -4.08
N ILE A 16 8.50 16.30 -4.85
CA ILE A 16 8.32 15.99 -6.27
C ILE A 16 8.05 14.49 -6.47
N LYS A 17 6.99 13.99 -5.83
CA LYS A 17 6.57 12.57 -5.91
C LYS A 17 5.68 12.29 -7.10
N HIS A 18 6.08 11.43 -8.03
CA HIS A 18 5.36 11.14 -9.28
C HIS A 18 3.81 11.09 -9.11
N GLN A 19 3.12 11.87 -9.94
CA GLN A 19 1.66 11.99 -10.11
C GLN A 19 0.80 12.09 -8.82
N GLN A 20 0.10 13.22 -8.68
CA GLN A 20 -1.00 13.54 -7.73
C GLN A 20 -0.67 14.21 -6.40
N VAL A 21 0.56 14.17 -5.89
CA VAL A 21 0.88 14.74 -4.55
C VAL A 21 1.76 16.00 -4.57
N HIS A 22 2.42 16.33 -5.68
CA HIS A 22 3.29 17.52 -5.81
C HIS A 22 2.57 18.82 -5.45
N ALA A 23 1.48 19.14 -6.16
CA ALA A 23 0.78 20.40 -5.99
C ALA A 23 0.17 20.56 -4.58
N PRO A 24 -0.51 19.54 -4.01
CA PRO A 24 -0.94 19.58 -2.61
C PRO A 24 0.20 19.79 -1.62
N MET A 25 1.35 19.14 -1.83
CA MET A 25 2.50 19.25 -0.92
C MET A 25 3.17 20.63 -1.01
N ILE A 26 3.44 21.11 -2.22
CA ILE A 26 3.98 22.46 -2.46
C ILE A 26 3.06 23.52 -1.86
N THR A 27 1.75 23.42 -2.11
CA THR A 27 0.75 24.33 -1.54
C THR A 27 0.80 24.35 -0.03
N GLN A 28 0.92 23.17 0.59
CA GLN A 28 0.94 23.03 2.03
C GLN A 28 2.21 23.62 2.65
N LEU A 29 3.39 23.34 2.09
CA LEU A 29 4.66 23.88 2.57
C LEU A 29 4.67 25.41 2.46
N TYR A 30 4.33 25.95 1.29
CA TYR A 30 4.34 27.40 1.08
C TYR A 30 3.29 28.11 1.92
N THR A 31 2.11 27.50 2.10
CA THR A 31 1.10 28.00 3.05
C THR A 31 1.64 28.03 4.48
N THR A 32 2.36 26.99 4.89
CA THR A 32 2.97 26.90 6.23
C THR A 32 4.01 28.00 6.43
N LEU A 33 4.92 28.19 5.46
CA LEU A 33 5.90 29.28 5.45
C LEU A 33 5.22 30.65 5.55
N PHE A 34 4.18 30.89 4.75
CA PHE A 34 3.42 32.13 4.74
C PHE A 34 2.76 32.44 6.09
N LEU A 35 2.12 31.45 6.70
CA LEU A 35 1.46 31.64 7.98
C LEU A 35 2.49 31.94 9.08
N ILE A 36 3.59 31.19 9.15
CA ILE A 36 4.61 31.40 10.17
C ILE A 36 5.29 32.78 10.01
N ASP A 37 5.57 33.19 8.77
CA ASP A 37 6.13 34.52 8.46
C ASP A 37 5.15 35.64 8.84
N HIS A 38 3.85 35.45 8.58
CA HIS A 38 2.80 36.39 8.99
C HIS A 38 2.78 36.61 10.51
N PHE A 39 3.02 35.57 11.30
CA PHE A 39 3.12 35.66 12.77
C PHE A 39 4.49 36.17 13.27
N SER A 40 5.38 36.62 12.38
CA SER A 40 6.68 37.22 12.70
C SER A 40 7.61 36.28 13.49
N HIS A 41 7.62 34.99 13.12
CA HIS A 41 8.52 33.98 13.70
C HIS A 41 9.80 33.82 12.88
N ILE A 42 10.84 33.27 13.51
CA ILE A 42 12.12 32.99 12.85
C ILE A 42 12.02 31.61 12.21
N ILE A 43 12.09 31.54 10.88
CA ILE A 43 11.94 30.30 10.13
C ILE A 43 13.30 29.82 9.63
N HIS A 44 13.65 28.57 9.94
CA HIS A 44 14.70 27.83 9.25
C HIS A 44 14.05 26.67 8.51
N PHE A 45 14.08 26.73 7.18
CA PHE A 45 13.62 25.67 6.31
C PHE A 45 14.82 24.84 5.84
N ASN A 46 14.98 23.63 6.36
CA ASN A 46 16.08 22.74 6.02
C ASN A 46 15.70 21.79 4.88
N ASP A 47 16.36 21.98 3.74
CA ASP A 47 16.36 21.07 2.58
C ASP A 47 17.80 20.59 2.33
N ARG A 48 18.04 19.29 2.47
CA ARG A 48 19.39 18.70 2.32
C ARG A 48 19.83 18.57 0.87
N SER A 49 18.89 18.61 -0.09
CA SER A 49 19.21 18.45 -1.51
C SER A 49 19.94 19.65 -2.11
N SER A 50 19.83 20.82 -1.47
CA SER A 50 20.35 22.10 -1.97
C SER A 50 19.81 22.47 -3.36
N ILE A 51 18.64 21.93 -3.74
CA ILE A 51 18.00 22.23 -5.01
C ILE A 51 17.27 23.58 -4.91
N SER A 52 17.44 24.43 -5.93
CA SER A 52 16.72 25.70 -6.00
C SER A 52 15.23 25.51 -6.27
N TYR A 53 14.42 26.09 -5.38
CA TYR A 53 12.95 26.14 -5.46
C TYR A 53 12.42 27.08 -6.55
N SER A 54 13.27 27.97 -7.07
CA SER A 54 12.94 28.89 -8.18
C SER A 54 12.32 28.18 -9.38
N THR A 55 12.73 26.94 -9.59
CA THR A 55 12.31 26.09 -10.70
C THR A 55 10.86 25.63 -10.60
N LEU A 56 10.20 25.71 -9.45
CA LEU A 56 8.79 25.33 -9.31
C LEU A 56 7.82 26.36 -9.91
N TRP A 57 8.30 27.59 -10.11
CA TRP A 57 7.46 28.77 -10.34
C TRP A 57 7.72 29.40 -11.70
N HIS A 58 6.70 30.05 -12.26
CA HIS A 58 6.87 30.93 -13.42
C HIS A 58 7.98 31.97 -13.16
N PRO A 59 8.88 32.24 -14.12
CA PRO A 59 10.04 33.13 -13.91
C PRO A 59 9.69 34.58 -13.53
N ASP A 60 8.47 35.02 -13.81
CA ASP A 60 7.94 36.33 -13.43
C ASP A 60 7.18 36.32 -12.09
N SER A 61 7.04 35.17 -11.45
CA SER A 61 6.39 35.05 -10.15
C SER A 61 7.31 35.45 -9.01
N TYR A 62 6.79 36.25 -8.07
CA TYR A 62 7.48 36.55 -6.82
C TYR A 62 7.73 35.30 -5.95
N LEU A 63 7.04 34.20 -6.22
CA LEU A 63 7.20 32.93 -5.50
C LEU A 63 8.54 32.25 -5.81
N GLN A 64 9.20 32.64 -6.90
CA GLN A 64 10.50 32.10 -7.33
C GLN A 64 11.55 32.10 -6.21
N HIS A 65 11.59 33.17 -5.41
CA HIS A 65 12.57 33.35 -4.34
C HIS A 65 11.95 33.34 -2.95
N TYR A 66 10.67 32.99 -2.85
CA TYR A 66 9.92 33.12 -1.61
C TYR A 66 10.44 32.18 -0.50
N ALA A 67 10.81 30.95 -0.87
CA ALA A 67 11.37 29.98 0.07
C ALA A 67 12.85 30.27 0.40
N ASP A 68 13.61 30.85 -0.55
CA ASP A 68 15.07 31.03 -0.46
C ASP A 68 15.48 31.82 0.79
N ARG A 69 14.66 32.77 1.24
CA ARG A 69 14.91 33.57 2.46
C ARG A 69 14.86 32.77 3.77
N PHE A 70 14.34 31.55 3.74
CA PHE A 70 14.24 30.65 4.89
C PHE A 70 15.21 29.47 4.80
N LEU A 71 15.80 29.23 3.63
CA LEU A 71 16.55 28.01 3.36
C LEU A 71 17.83 27.93 4.20
N ILE A 72 18.03 26.75 4.79
CA ILE A 72 19.31 26.28 5.31
C ILE A 72 19.61 24.90 4.74
N HIS A 73 20.89 24.57 4.61
CA HIS A 73 21.35 23.29 4.08
C HIS A 73 22.27 22.64 5.11
N ARG A 74 21.69 21.88 6.05
CA ARG A 74 22.43 21.22 7.13
C ARG A 74 22.06 19.74 7.22
N SER A 75 23.06 18.93 7.53
CA SER A 75 22.83 17.57 8.01
C SER A 75 22.12 17.64 9.37
N TRP A 76 21.37 16.60 9.73
CA TRP A 76 20.68 16.59 11.03
C TRP A 76 21.65 16.62 12.22
N SER A 77 22.87 16.08 12.06
CA SER A 77 23.94 16.17 13.06
C SER A 77 24.45 17.59 13.29
N ASP A 78 24.24 18.51 12.35
CA ASP A 78 24.66 19.91 12.46
C ASP A 78 23.53 20.85 12.93
N ILE A 79 22.36 20.29 13.24
CA ILE A 79 21.19 21.03 13.72
C ILE A 79 21.12 20.92 15.25
N ASP A 80 21.18 22.08 15.92
CA ASP A 80 20.89 22.18 17.35
C ASP A 80 19.37 22.16 17.57
N PHE A 81 18.78 20.95 17.55
CA PHE A 81 17.34 20.73 17.73
C PHE A 81 16.76 21.39 18.99
N PRO A 82 17.42 21.34 20.17
CA PRO A 82 16.97 22.05 21.37
C PRO A 82 16.80 23.57 21.22
N SER A 83 17.43 24.20 20.23
CA SER A 83 17.33 25.66 20.00
C SER A 83 16.04 26.11 19.28
N TYR A 84 15.15 25.17 18.92
CA TYR A 84 13.91 25.44 18.21
C TYR A 84 12.70 25.23 19.12
N ASP A 85 11.78 26.19 19.13
CA ASP A 85 10.54 26.13 19.91
C ASP A 85 9.52 25.17 19.29
N ARG A 86 9.61 24.95 17.97
CA ARG A 86 8.80 24.00 17.21
C ARG A 86 9.61 23.38 16.08
N ILE A 87 9.30 22.13 15.78
CA ILE A 87 9.86 21.40 14.64
C ILE A 87 8.68 20.91 13.80
N ILE A 88 8.69 21.18 12.51
CA ILE A 88 7.71 20.70 11.54
C ILE A 88 8.46 19.80 10.57
N CYS A 89 8.04 18.55 10.38
CA CYS A 89 8.69 17.63 9.47
C CYS A 89 7.75 17.16 8.35
N HIS A 90 8.34 16.82 7.20
CA HIS A 90 7.65 16.07 6.17
C HIS A 90 7.17 14.72 6.75
N PHE A 91 5.98 14.27 6.37
CA PHE A 91 5.35 13.08 6.96
C PHE A 91 6.17 11.79 6.78
N ASP A 92 6.98 11.71 5.73
CA ASP A 92 7.89 10.56 5.53
C ASP A 92 9.05 10.53 6.54
N TYR A 93 9.36 11.65 7.19
CA TYR A 93 10.45 11.76 8.15
C TYR A 93 10.02 11.51 9.60
N GLU A 94 8.74 11.33 9.88
CA GLU A 94 8.26 11.28 11.26
C GLU A 94 8.97 10.21 12.10
N LEU A 95 9.09 8.98 11.59
CA LEU A 95 9.71 7.87 12.31
C LEU A 95 11.24 8.01 12.37
N THR A 96 11.87 8.49 11.29
CA THR A 96 13.31 8.75 11.24
C THR A 96 13.69 9.86 12.23
N LEU A 97 12.92 10.94 12.27
CA LEU A 97 13.10 12.04 13.20
C LEU A 97 12.88 11.59 14.64
N GLN A 98 11.82 10.83 14.92
CA GLN A 98 11.57 10.28 16.25
C GLN A 98 12.75 9.41 16.72
N THR A 99 13.24 8.51 15.86
CA THR A 99 14.37 7.62 16.17
C THR A 99 15.65 8.42 16.41
N TYR A 100 15.92 9.41 15.56
CA TYR A 100 17.07 10.29 15.66
C TYR A 100 17.05 11.08 16.97
N LEU A 101 15.92 11.73 17.29
CA LEU A 101 15.77 12.52 18.50
C LEU A 101 15.84 11.65 19.76
N HIS A 102 15.24 10.46 19.76
CA HIS A 102 15.37 9.53 20.88
C HIS A 102 16.84 9.14 21.13
N THR A 103 17.62 8.95 20.07
CA THR A 103 19.01 8.51 20.14
C THR A 103 19.96 9.66 20.55
N HIS A 104 19.79 10.85 19.97
CA HIS A 104 20.74 11.96 20.12
C HIS A 104 20.27 13.08 21.05
N HIS A 105 18.97 13.19 21.29
CA HIS A 105 18.34 14.24 22.09
C HIS A 105 17.20 13.68 22.99
N PRO A 106 17.45 12.66 23.83
CA PRO A 106 16.41 11.95 24.58
C PRO A 106 15.58 12.83 25.53
N GLN A 107 16.10 14.00 25.90
CA GLN A 107 15.42 15.00 26.73
C GLN A 107 14.38 15.85 26.00
N LEU A 108 14.36 15.82 24.66
CA LEU A 108 13.49 16.67 23.85
C LEU A 108 12.06 16.09 23.83
N SER A 109 11.08 16.84 24.35
CA SER A 109 9.68 16.42 24.29
C SER A 109 9.16 16.41 22.85
N HIS A 110 8.35 15.42 22.49
CA HIS A 110 7.68 15.38 21.18
C HIS A 110 6.49 16.35 21.05
N ASP A 111 6.08 17.03 22.14
CA ASP A 111 4.89 17.89 22.14
C ASP A 111 4.99 19.13 21.23
N HIS A 112 6.21 19.55 20.90
CA HIS A 112 6.47 20.67 20.00
C HIS A 112 6.84 20.24 18.57
N ILE A 113 6.74 18.94 18.29
CA ILE A 113 7.00 18.39 16.96
C ILE A 113 5.66 18.21 16.24
N TYR A 114 5.64 18.66 14.99
CA TYR A 114 4.48 18.62 14.11
C TYR A 114 4.86 17.97 12.80
N SER A 115 3.85 17.45 12.12
CA SER A 115 4.01 16.86 10.80
C SER A 115 3.17 17.58 9.75
N LEU A 116 3.75 17.72 8.56
CA LEU A 116 2.99 18.08 7.37
C LEU A 116 1.94 16.98 7.10
N VAL A 117 0.74 17.38 6.70
CA VAL A 117 -0.34 16.45 6.36
C VAL A 117 0.04 15.69 5.10
N ASN A 118 0.06 14.36 5.19
CA ASN A 118 0.22 13.52 4.00
C ASN A 118 -1.01 13.68 3.09
N PRO A 119 -0.84 14.18 1.85
CA PRO A 119 -1.94 14.39 0.92
C PRO A 119 -2.49 13.08 0.31
N ALA A 120 -1.84 11.94 0.58
CA ALA A 120 -2.29 10.64 0.08
C ALA A 120 -3.61 10.19 0.72
N TYR A 121 -4.43 9.51 -0.08
CA TYR A 121 -5.66 8.89 0.38
C TYR A 121 -5.38 7.87 1.50
N LYS A 122 -6.09 8.00 2.63
CA LYS A 122 -5.94 7.15 3.82
C LYS A 122 -4.50 7.05 4.33
N ALA A 123 -3.83 8.18 4.39
CA ALA A 123 -2.52 8.26 5.02
C ALA A 123 -2.57 7.63 6.44
N PRO A 124 -1.49 6.94 6.86
CA PRO A 124 -1.40 6.43 8.22
C PRO A 124 -1.56 7.58 9.23
N THR A 125 -2.11 7.27 10.40
CA THR A 125 -2.15 8.22 11.51
C THR A 125 -0.73 8.76 11.75
N PRO A 126 -0.56 10.10 11.77
CA PRO A 126 0.75 10.69 11.98
C PRO A 126 1.24 10.39 13.41
N ILE A 127 2.55 10.16 13.57
CA ILE A 127 3.21 10.01 14.89
C ILE A 127 3.14 11.33 15.65
N PHE A 128 3.27 12.46 14.93
CA PHE A 128 3.22 13.81 15.50
C PHE A 128 1.88 14.50 15.20
N LYS A 129 1.56 15.56 15.95
CA LYS A 129 0.39 16.39 15.66
C LYS A 129 0.52 17.01 14.27
N THR A 130 -0.55 17.06 13.49
CA THR A 130 -0.46 17.71 12.17
C THR A 130 -0.21 19.21 12.33
N VAL A 131 0.58 19.83 11.45
CA VAL A 131 0.85 21.27 11.43
C VAL A 131 -0.44 22.10 11.41
N SER A 132 -1.52 21.55 10.85
CA SER A 132 -2.83 22.21 10.83
C SER A 132 -3.36 22.57 12.23
N THR A 133 -2.97 21.86 13.29
CA THR A 133 -3.42 22.15 14.66
C THR A 133 -2.85 23.46 15.21
N LEU A 134 -1.73 23.94 14.66
CA LEU A 134 -1.12 25.21 15.03
C LEU A 134 -1.95 26.43 14.61
N PHE A 135 -2.84 26.25 13.63
CA PHE A 135 -3.52 27.33 12.93
C PHE A 135 -5.05 27.33 13.11
N ARG A 136 -5.59 26.38 13.87
CA ARG A 136 -7.05 26.22 14.11
C ARG A 136 -7.57 27.27 15.09
N GLN A 137 -8.88 27.44 15.14
CA GLN A 137 -9.53 28.28 16.14
C GLN A 137 -9.15 27.83 17.57
N GLY A 138 -8.77 28.77 18.43
CA GLY A 138 -8.31 28.52 19.79
C GLY A 138 -6.87 27.99 19.91
N SER A 139 -6.12 27.92 18.82
CA SER A 139 -4.70 27.54 18.84
C SER A 139 -3.77 28.74 19.03
N ILE A 140 -2.48 28.47 19.26
CA ILE A 140 -1.47 29.52 19.50
C ILE A 140 -1.31 30.49 18.33
N TRP A 141 -1.50 30.02 17.09
CA TRP A 141 -1.37 30.82 15.86
C TRP A 141 -2.69 30.80 15.08
N GLU A 142 -3.80 31.04 15.78
CA GLU A 142 -5.13 31.06 15.20
C GLU A 142 -5.20 31.95 13.95
N VAL A 143 -5.62 31.35 12.82
CA VAL A 143 -5.84 32.06 11.57
C VAL A 143 -7.23 32.69 11.60
N SER A 144 -7.28 34.01 11.82
CA SER A 144 -8.54 34.77 11.81
C SER A 144 -9.27 34.66 10.47
N SER A 145 -10.60 34.83 10.50
CA SER A 145 -11.42 34.88 9.28
C SER A 145 -10.94 35.95 8.28
N THR A 146 -10.46 37.08 8.78
CA THR A 146 -9.91 38.17 7.96
C THR A 146 -8.63 37.74 7.25
N LEU A 147 -7.69 37.10 7.96
CA LEU A 147 -6.47 36.56 7.35
C LEU A 147 -6.80 35.47 6.33
N LYS A 148 -7.72 34.57 6.69
CA LYS A 148 -8.14 33.43 5.87
C LYS A 148 -8.77 33.84 4.55
N LEU A 149 -9.71 34.80 4.58
CA LEU A 149 -10.43 35.29 3.40
C LEU A 149 -9.65 36.39 2.65
N GLY A 150 -8.69 37.04 3.31
CA GLY A 150 -7.83 38.05 2.73
C GLY A 150 -6.53 37.47 2.16
N SER A 151 -5.41 37.85 2.77
CA SER A 151 -4.07 37.59 2.22
C SER A 151 -3.74 36.11 2.06
N LEU A 152 -4.24 35.21 2.92
CA LEU A 152 -4.01 33.77 2.76
C LEU A 152 -4.72 33.21 1.53
N HIS A 153 -5.95 33.66 1.26
CA HIS A 153 -6.69 33.21 0.08
C HIS A 153 -6.00 33.69 -1.19
N ALA A 154 -5.63 34.98 -1.24
CA ALA A 154 -4.89 35.56 -2.36
C ALA A 154 -3.56 34.82 -2.61
N PHE A 155 -2.77 34.59 -1.55
CA PHE A 155 -1.52 33.85 -1.65
C PHE A 155 -1.71 32.43 -2.20
N LYS A 156 -2.76 31.72 -1.78
CA LYS A 156 -3.07 30.39 -2.33
C LYS A 156 -3.48 30.43 -3.80
N GLN A 157 -4.19 31.46 -4.24
CA GLN A 157 -4.49 31.64 -5.67
C GLN A 157 -3.21 31.89 -6.46
N ASP A 158 -2.30 32.72 -5.95
CA ASP A 158 -1.00 32.95 -6.57
C ASP A 158 -0.19 31.66 -6.68
N LEU A 159 -0.17 30.83 -5.63
CA LEU A 159 0.50 29.52 -5.67
C LEU A 159 -0.06 28.63 -6.79
N ILE A 160 -1.39 28.55 -6.92
CA ILE A 160 -2.03 27.71 -7.95
C ILE A 160 -1.72 28.25 -9.35
N GLN A 161 -1.74 29.57 -9.54
CA GLN A 161 -1.52 30.20 -10.85
C GLN A 161 -0.04 30.20 -11.25
N ALA A 162 0.88 30.36 -10.29
CA ALA A 162 2.31 30.48 -10.56
C ALA A 162 3.02 29.13 -10.67
N TYR A 163 2.45 28.05 -10.14
CA TYR A 163 3.08 26.73 -10.16
C TYR A 163 3.08 26.15 -11.58
N ILE A 164 4.26 25.85 -12.13
CA ILE A 164 4.39 25.36 -13.51
C ILE A 164 3.93 23.90 -13.66
N GLY A 165 3.86 23.13 -12.57
CA GLY A 165 3.62 21.69 -12.64
C GLY A 165 4.85 20.95 -13.15
N ARG A 166 5.71 20.50 -12.22
CA ARG A 166 6.92 19.76 -12.58
C ARG A 166 6.63 18.28 -12.81
N LYS A 167 7.07 17.77 -13.95
CA LYS A 167 7.19 16.32 -14.17
C LYS A 167 8.56 15.85 -13.67
N ARG A 168 8.64 14.60 -13.22
CA ARG A 168 9.91 13.97 -12.80
C ARG A 168 10.96 14.10 -13.91
N GLU A 169 10.52 13.88 -15.14
CA GLU A 169 11.31 13.97 -16.36
C GLU A 169 12.00 15.33 -16.53
N ASP A 170 11.36 16.42 -16.12
CA ASP A 170 11.95 17.76 -16.25
C ASP A 170 13.10 17.93 -15.25
N GLU A 171 12.98 17.31 -14.08
CA GLU A 171 13.97 17.38 -13.00
C GLU A 171 15.19 16.48 -13.26
N GLU A 172 14.97 15.35 -13.94
CA GLU A 172 16.05 14.45 -14.38
C GLU A 172 17.07 15.15 -15.30
N GLN A 173 16.68 16.21 -16.03
CA GLN A 173 17.58 16.96 -16.90
C GLN A 173 18.78 17.55 -16.13
N ARG A 174 18.63 17.83 -14.83
CA ARG A 174 19.74 18.31 -13.99
C ARG A 174 20.84 17.27 -13.83
N PHE A 175 20.50 16.00 -13.97
CA PHE A 175 21.39 14.86 -13.86
C PHE A 175 21.82 14.34 -15.23
N HIS A 176 21.62 15.09 -16.32
CA HIS A 176 21.86 14.62 -17.69
C HIS A 176 23.22 13.96 -17.89
N SER A 177 24.30 14.57 -17.39
CA SER A 177 25.65 13.98 -17.52
C SER A 177 25.80 12.68 -16.74
N LEU A 178 25.24 12.60 -15.53
CA LEU A 178 25.23 11.38 -14.72
C LEU A 178 24.39 10.28 -15.40
N LEU A 179 23.21 10.62 -15.91
CA LEU A 179 22.34 9.71 -16.63
C LEU A 179 23.00 9.16 -17.89
N GLN A 180 23.72 9.99 -18.65
CA GLN A 180 24.51 9.53 -19.79
C GLN A 180 25.57 8.50 -19.37
N LYS A 181 26.27 8.72 -18.25
CA LYS A 181 27.24 7.74 -17.72
C LYS A 181 26.56 6.44 -17.31
N ILE A 182 25.43 6.53 -16.58
CA ILE A 182 24.62 5.37 -16.19
C ILE A 182 24.20 4.57 -17.42
N THR A 183 23.61 5.20 -18.42
CA THR A 183 23.19 4.55 -19.67
C THR A 183 24.37 3.90 -20.40
N GLN A 184 25.54 4.53 -20.41
CA GLN A 184 26.74 3.93 -20.99
C GLN A 184 27.22 2.71 -20.21
N ASN A 185 27.07 2.71 -18.89
CA ASN A 185 27.46 1.60 -18.01
C ASN A 185 26.46 0.43 -18.01
N ASN A 186 25.21 0.69 -18.35
CA ASN A 186 24.13 -0.31 -18.48
C ASN A 186 24.33 -1.33 -19.62
N LYS A 187 25.56 -1.50 -20.12
CA LYS A 187 25.91 -2.49 -21.13
C LYS A 187 26.13 -3.85 -20.45
N ARG A 188 25.14 -4.74 -20.64
CA ARG A 188 25.03 -6.15 -20.18
C ARG A 188 26.29 -6.72 -19.48
N ILE A 189 26.31 -6.61 -18.16
CA ILE A 189 27.16 -7.37 -17.25
C ILE A 189 26.38 -8.64 -16.87
N PRO A 190 27.02 -9.80 -16.63
CA PRO A 190 26.35 -10.91 -15.98
C PRO A 190 25.81 -10.47 -14.61
N ILE A 191 24.49 -10.45 -14.46
CA ILE A 191 23.80 -10.03 -13.23
C ILE A 191 23.79 -11.21 -12.25
N ARG A 192 24.47 -11.09 -11.10
CA ARG A 192 24.42 -12.09 -10.03
C ARG A 192 23.85 -11.53 -8.73
N LYS A 193 24.18 -10.28 -8.40
CA LYS A 193 23.74 -9.59 -7.19
C LYS A 193 22.89 -8.38 -7.54
N ILE A 194 21.66 -8.37 -7.03
CA ILE A 194 20.65 -7.37 -7.37
C ILE A 194 20.25 -6.60 -6.11
N LEU A 195 20.21 -5.28 -6.21
CA LEU A 195 19.54 -4.42 -5.24
C LEU A 195 18.32 -3.81 -5.91
N ILE A 196 17.18 -3.85 -5.23
CA ILE A 196 15.95 -3.18 -5.65
C ILE A 196 15.63 -2.15 -4.57
N LEU A 197 15.56 -0.88 -4.95
CA LEU A 197 15.20 0.23 -4.06
C LEU A 197 13.72 0.56 -4.27
N ASP A 198 12.90 0.31 -3.26
CA ASP A 198 11.46 0.58 -3.28
C ASP A 198 10.95 0.91 -1.88
N ASP A 199 10.77 2.18 -1.58
CA ASP A 199 10.35 2.62 -0.26
C ASP A 199 8.85 2.36 0.00
N TYR A 200 8.09 1.74 -0.91
CA TYR A 200 6.66 1.49 -0.75
C TYR A 200 5.96 2.70 -0.11
N LYS A 201 6.22 3.93 -0.60
CA LYS A 201 5.75 5.19 0.03
C LYS A 201 4.22 5.36 -0.03
N ARG A 202 3.50 4.38 -0.58
CA ARG A 202 2.04 4.27 -0.58
C ARG A 202 1.51 3.74 0.74
N SER A 203 0.26 4.09 1.05
CA SER A 203 -0.50 3.48 2.15
C SER A 203 -0.45 1.95 2.01
N PHE A 204 -0.16 1.25 3.10
CA PHE A 204 -0.10 -0.21 3.06
C PHE A 204 -1.50 -0.80 2.92
N PHE A 205 -1.86 -1.12 1.68
CA PHE A 205 -3.00 -1.99 1.37
C PHE A 205 -2.51 -3.40 1.07
N ILE A 206 -3.12 -4.37 1.73
CA ILE A 206 -2.74 -5.79 1.60
C ILE A 206 -2.92 -6.26 0.14
N GLY A 207 -4.02 -5.88 -0.51
CA GLY A 207 -4.26 -6.22 -1.93
C GLY A 207 -3.15 -5.70 -2.84
N ASP A 208 -2.82 -4.42 -2.75
CA ASP A 208 -1.75 -3.78 -3.53
C ASP A 208 -0.37 -4.41 -3.26
N SER A 209 -0.15 -4.91 -2.03
CA SER A 209 1.09 -5.60 -1.70
C SER A 209 1.22 -6.95 -2.41
N THR A 210 0.12 -7.59 -2.81
CA THR A 210 0.18 -8.78 -3.66
C THR A 210 0.54 -8.45 -5.11
N VAL A 211 0.07 -7.31 -5.62
CA VAL A 211 0.46 -6.78 -6.93
C VAL A 211 1.94 -6.43 -6.95
N TRP A 212 2.43 -5.84 -5.86
CA TRP A 212 3.84 -5.57 -5.62
C TRP A 212 4.71 -6.83 -5.67
N VAL A 213 4.32 -7.89 -4.95
CA VAL A 213 5.01 -9.19 -5.00
C VAL A 213 5.04 -9.72 -6.42
N ARG A 214 3.90 -9.70 -7.11
CA ARG A 214 3.77 -10.17 -8.50
C ARG A 214 4.72 -9.42 -9.43
N PHE A 215 4.79 -8.11 -9.28
CA PHE A 215 5.69 -7.26 -10.06
C PHE A 215 7.15 -7.66 -9.83
N TYR A 216 7.58 -7.82 -8.59
CA TYR A 216 8.97 -8.19 -8.31
C TYR A 216 9.33 -9.61 -8.71
N LYS A 217 8.41 -10.57 -8.60
CA LYS A 217 8.60 -11.90 -9.19
C LYS A 217 8.82 -11.83 -10.70
N LYS A 218 8.08 -10.96 -11.40
CA LYS A 218 8.29 -10.71 -12.83
C LYS A 218 9.65 -10.07 -13.12
N VAL A 219 10.07 -9.07 -12.33
CA VAL A 219 11.40 -8.45 -12.42
C VAL A 219 12.49 -9.51 -12.25
N LEU A 220 12.43 -10.30 -11.18
CA LEU A 220 13.46 -11.29 -10.85
C LEU A 220 13.57 -12.39 -11.89
N ARG A 221 12.44 -12.85 -12.42
CA ARG A 221 12.44 -13.77 -13.56
C ARG A 221 13.10 -13.17 -14.80
N HIS A 222 12.96 -11.85 -15.00
CA HIS A 222 13.63 -11.17 -16.10
C HIS A 222 15.16 -11.10 -15.91
N CYS A 223 15.64 -10.96 -14.67
CA CYS A 223 17.06 -10.94 -14.35
C CYS A 223 17.78 -12.27 -14.57
N GLY A 224 17.07 -13.42 -14.61
CA GLY A 224 17.65 -14.73 -14.81
C GLY A 224 18.33 -15.29 -13.55
N ASP A 225 19.48 -15.93 -13.70
CA ASP A 225 20.17 -16.65 -12.62
C ASP A 225 20.97 -15.71 -11.69
N TYR A 226 20.30 -15.13 -10.70
CA TYR A 226 20.92 -14.37 -9.61
C TYR A 226 21.30 -15.27 -8.42
N THR A 227 22.36 -14.89 -7.70
CA THR A 227 22.80 -15.56 -6.45
C THR A 227 22.32 -14.82 -5.20
N GLU A 228 22.02 -13.53 -5.33
CA GLU A 228 21.60 -12.66 -4.24
C GLU A 228 20.70 -11.56 -4.77
N THR A 229 19.63 -11.27 -4.05
CA THR A 229 18.77 -10.11 -4.28
C THR A 229 18.36 -9.51 -2.95
N VAL A 230 18.46 -8.20 -2.84
CA VAL A 230 17.91 -7.43 -1.73
C VAL A 230 16.84 -6.48 -2.27
N ILE A 231 15.62 -6.63 -1.78
CA ILE A 231 14.54 -5.65 -1.99
C ILE A 231 14.54 -4.74 -0.76
N ASN A 232 15.14 -3.56 -0.90
CA ASN A 232 15.23 -2.59 0.18
C ASN A 232 14.04 -1.64 0.19
N CYS A 233 13.20 -1.80 1.20
CA CYS A 233 12.07 -0.93 1.50
C CYS A 233 12.40 0.01 2.66
N ASN A 234 12.99 1.18 2.37
CA ASN A 234 13.46 2.14 3.39
C ASN A 234 12.33 2.88 4.12
N ASN A 235 11.06 2.55 3.85
CA ASN A 235 9.96 3.04 4.67
C ASN A 235 9.86 2.23 5.95
N GLN A 236 10.28 2.85 7.05
CA GLN A 236 10.35 2.26 8.37
C GLN A 236 8.99 1.78 8.93
N ARG A 237 7.85 2.21 8.37
CA ARG A 237 6.51 1.70 8.76
C ARG A 237 6.08 0.49 7.94
N THR A 238 6.30 0.54 6.63
CA THR A 238 5.77 -0.47 5.71
C THR A 238 6.76 -1.60 5.46
N GLY A 239 8.06 -1.29 5.39
CA GLY A 239 9.13 -2.26 5.16
C GLY A 239 9.09 -3.45 6.12
N PRO A 240 9.07 -3.24 7.45
CA PRO A 240 9.01 -4.35 8.41
C PRO A 240 7.79 -5.25 8.24
N ARG A 241 6.64 -4.67 7.86
CA ARG A 241 5.40 -5.42 7.58
C ARG A 241 5.51 -6.25 6.31
N LEU A 242 6.12 -5.70 5.25
CA LEU A 242 6.40 -6.44 4.01
C LEU A 242 7.37 -7.59 4.27
N GLN A 243 8.42 -7.33 5.05
CA GLN A 243 9.39 -8.33 5.47
C GLN A 243 8.66 -9.47 6.21
N GLU A 244 7.89 -9.16 7.27
CA GLU A 244 7.12 -10.17 8.01
C GLU A 244 6.18 -10.99 7.11
N LEU A 245 5.49 -10.35 6.17
CA LEU A 245 4.50 -10.99 5.33
C LEU A 245 5.11 -11.85 4.20
N TYR A 246 6.24 -11.42 3.64
CA TYR A 246 6.78 -11.95 2.38
C TYR A 246 8.23 -12.48 2.44
N THR A 247 8.86 -12.56 3.62
CA THR A 247 10.28 -12.98 3.78
C THR A 247 10.69 -14.16 2.89
N THR A 248 9.86 -15.19 2.75
CA THR A 248 10.17 -16.42 1.99
C THR A 248 9.48 -16.51 0.63
N THR A 249 8.66 -15.54 0.27
CA THR A 249 7.80 -15.60 -0.93
C THR A 249 8.58 -15.54 -2.24
N PHE A 250 9.76 -14.94 -2.22
CA PHE A 250 10.62 -14.75 -3.40
C PHE A 250 11.70 -15.83 -3.56
N GLY A 251 11.78 -16.79 -2.65
CA GLY A 251 12.80 -17.86 -2.64
C GLY A 251 14.06 -17.51 -1.83
N ALA A 252 14.96 -18.49 -1.67
CA ALA A 252 16.08 -18.44 -0.72
C ALA A 252 17.15 -17.38 -1.02
N HIS A 253 17.24 -16.91 -2.27
CA HIS A 253 18.23 -15.92 -2.71
C HIS A 253 17.75 -14.48 -2.60
N VAL A 254 16.51 -14.26 -2.17
CA VAL A 254 15.90 -12.93 -2.11
C VAL A 254 15.58 -12.60 -0.67
N SER A 255 16.00 -11.42 -0.23
CA SER A 255 15.67 -10.87 1.09
C SER A 255 14.99 -9.52 0.96
N ILE A 256 14.19 -9.16 1.96
CA ILE A 256 13.61 -7.82 2.10
C ILE A 256 14.35 -7.14 3.24
N SER A 257 14.95 -5.98 2.98
CA SER A 257 15.61 -5.14 3.98
C SER A 257 14.88 -3.81 4.15
N CYS A 258 15.13 -3.13 5.27
CA CYS A 258 14.54 -1.83 5.57
C CYS A 258 15.63 -0.85 6.00
N LEU A 259 16.77 -0.89 5.30
CA LEU A 259 17.96 -0.13 5.67
C LEU A 259 17.94 1.26 5.01
N PRO A 260 18.40 2.30 5.72
CA PRO A 260 18.78 3.56 5.09
C PRO A 260 19.82 3.32 3.99
N TRP A 261 19.80 4.12 2.92
CA TRP A 261 20.70 3.93 1.80
C TRP A 261 22.17 4.08 2.20
N GLU A 262 22.46 4.90 3.21
CA GLU A 262 23.79 5.08 3.80
C GLU A 262 24.35 3.81 4.45
N GLN A 263 23.50 2.82 4.76
CA GLN A 263 23.89 1.54 5.32
C GLN A 263 23.97 0.43 4.26
N LEU A 264 23.64 0.73 3.00
CA LEU A 264 23.75 -0.20 1.88
C LEU A 264 25.13 -0.07 1.23
N ASP A 265 25.85 -1.18 1.10
CA ASP A 265 27.03 -1.23 0.25
C ASP A 265 26.60 -1.34 -1.22
N LEU A 266 26.34 -0.19 -1.85
CA LEU A 266 25.89 -0.14 -3.23
C LEU A 266 26.91 -0.77 -4.21
N SER A 267 28.20 -0.79 -3.87
CA SER A 267 29.26 -1.35 -4.71
C SER A 267 29.27 -2.88 -4.75
N HIS A 268 28.61 -3.53 -3.78
CA HIS A 268 28.48 -4.99 -3.74
C HIS A 268 27.58 -5.54 -4.84
N TYR A 269 26.68 -4.72 -5.41
CA TYR A 269 25.67 -5.15 -6.36
C TYR A 269 26.08 -4.92 -7.81
N ASP A 270 25.77 -5.89 -8.68
CA ASP A 270 25.98 -5.78 -10.12
C ASP A 270 24.87 -4.95 -10.79
N LEU A 271 23.67 -4.99 -10.20
CA LEU A 271 22.46 -4.34 -10.69
C LEU A 271 21.72 -3.63 -9.54
N ILE A 272 21.40 -2.35 -9.73
CA ILE A 272 20.49 -1.58 -8.89
C ILE A 272 19.25 -1.24 -9.71
N LEU A 273 18.07 -1.63 -9.22
CA LEU A 273 16.78 -1.26 -9.78
C LEU A 273 16.13 -0.24 -8.85
N VAL A 274 15.74 0.92 -9.38
CA VAL A 274 15.20 2.03 -8.60
C VAL A 274 13.74 2.25 -8.97
N GLU A 275 12.85 2.21 -7.98
CA GLU A 275 11.44 2.55 -8.18
C GLU A 275 11.30 4.01 -8.64
N GLY A 276 10.39 4.25 -9.57
CA GLY A 276 10.20 5.52 -10.28
C GLY A 276 10.08 6.75 -9.37
N ASP A 277 9.47 6.61 -8.20
CA ASP A 277 9.26 7.68 -7.22
C ASP A 277 10.53 8.04 -6.44
N LEU A 278 11.54 7.16 -6.47
CA LEU A 278 12.81 7.35 -5.76
C LEU A 278 13.92 7.88 -6.65
N VAL A 279 13.71 7.91 -7.97
CA VAL A 279 14.75 8.21 -8.95
C VAL A 279 15.48 9.52 -8.64
N LEU A 280 14.75 10.61 -8.40
CA LEU A 280 15.38 11.91 -8.12
C LEU A 280 16.18 11.90 -6.82
N GLN A 281 15.63 11.29 -5.77
CA GLN A 281 16.31 11.15 -4.48
C GLN A 281 17.58 10.29 -4.64
N PHE A 282 17.49 9.21 -5.40
CA PHE A 282 18.60 8.31 -5.67
C PHE A 282 19.71 8.99 -6.48
N LEU A 283 19.36 9.71 -7.56
CA LEU A 283 20.32 10.44 -8.38
C LEU A 283 21.11 11.48 -7.56
N LEU A 284 20.43 12.21 -6.67
CA LEU A 284 21.10 13.12 -5.73
C LEU A 284 22.07 12.38 -4.81
N TYR A 285 21.62 11.25 -4.27
CA TYR A 285 22.42 10.45 -3.35
C TYR A 285 23.69 9.91 -4.01
N ILE A 286 23.59 9.40 -5.24
CA ILE A 286 24.73 8.77 -5.92
C ILE A 286 25.63 9.74 -6.67
N ALA A 287 25.15 10.93 -7.06
CA ALA A 287 25.93 11.93 -7.80
C ALA A 287 27.34 12.19 -7.24
N PRO A 288 27.55 12.38 -5.92
CA PRO A 288 28.89 12.61 -5.38
C PRO A 288 29.81 11.38 -5.36
N MET A 289 29.27 10.17 -5.48
CA MET A 289 30.04 8.92 -5.33
C MET A 289 30.10 8.05 -6.60
N TYR A 290 29.36 8.40 -7.64
CA TYR A 290 29.17 7.57 -8.83
C TYR A 290 30.49 7.15 -9.47
N ASP A 291 31.36 8.11 -9.79
CA ASP A 291 32.62 7.87 -10.49
C ASP A 291 33.60 7.01 -9.66
N THR A 292 33.44 6.96 -8.34
CA THR A 292 34.33 6.22 -7.43
C THR A 292 33.79 4.86 -7.00
N VAL A 293 32.47 4.70 -6.93
CA VAL A 293 31.83 3.55 -6.28
C VAL A 293 30.97 2.73 -7.25
N LEU A 294 30.30 3.39 -8.20
CA LEU A 294 29.22 2.78 -9.00
C LEU A 294 29.52 2.69 -10.50
N GLN A 295 30.74 3.03 -10.92
CA GLN A 295 31.16 2.97 -12.33
C GLN A 295 31.10 1.57 -12.96
N HIS A 296 30.87 0.51 -12.17
CA HIS A 296 30.74 -0.88 -12.64
C HIS A 296 29.38 -1.50 -12.30
N THR A 297 28.47 -0.72 -11.71
CA THR A 297 27.13 -1.18 -11.34
C THR A 297 26.13 -0.72 -12.39
N ALA A 298 25.33 -1.65 -12.91
CA ALA A 298 24.22 -1.32 -13.79
C ALA A 298 23.07 -0.71 -12.97
N ILE A 299 22.46 0.37 -13.44
CA ILE A 299 21.41 1.09 -12.73
C ILE A 299 20.23 1.32 -13.68
N TYR A 300 19.08 0.74 -13.37
CA TYR A 300 17.85 0.92 -14.14
C TYR A 300 16.71 1.43 -13.27
N THR A 301 15.73 2.04 -13.92
CA THR A 301 14.46 2.40 -13.29
C THR A 301 13.40 1.33 -13.56
N ILE A 302 12.50 1.18 -12.59
CA ILE A 302 11.36 0.27 -12.63
C ILE A 302 10.12 1.01 -12.11
N THR A 303 8.93 0.59 -12.55
CA THR A 303 7.67 1.18 -12.07
C THR A 303 6.67 0.07 -11.83
N ALA A 304 6.34 -0.17 -10.56
CA ALA A 304 5.64 -1.37 -10.16
C ALA A 304 4.15 -1.40 -10.54
N LEU A 305 3.53 -0.24 -10.75
CA LEU A 305 2.07 -0.08 -10.76
C LEU A 305 1.48 0.69 -11.96
N LYS A 306 2.29 1.10 -12.94
CA LYS A 306 1.78 1.79 -14.14
C LYS A 306 2.26 1.12 -15.41
N GLN A 307 1.30 0.87 -16.31
CA GLN A 307 1.52 0.43 -17.68
C GLN A 307 1.63 1.59 -18.67
N ASP A 308 1.56 2.84 -18.18
CA ASP A 308 1.68 4.00 -19.07
C ASP A 308 3.05 3.95 -19.75
N ASP A 309 3.05 4.05 -21.08
CA ASP A 309 4.26 4.23 -21.88
C ASP A 309 4.91 5.55 -21.45
N PHE A 310 5.84 5.49 -20.51
CA PHE A 310 6.70 6.62 -20.18
C PHE A 310 7.59 6.94 -21.39
N ASP A 311 8.06 8.16 -21.55
CA ASP A 311 9.10 8.45 -22.54
C ASP A 311 10.46 8.08 -21.94
N ASP A 312 11.01 6.93 -22.31
CA ASP A 312 12.32 6.46 -21.80
C ASP A 312 13.45 7.17 -22.56
N ARG A 313 13.58 8.47 -22.33
CA ARG A 313 14.57 9.34 -23.00
C ARG A 313 16.02 8.91 -22.78
N TYR A 314 16.28 8.15 -21.71
CA TYR A 314 17.62 7.73 -21.30
C TYR A 314 17.91 6.24 -21.52
N GLY A 315 16.94 5.46 -22.03
CA GLY A 315 17.11 4.03 -22.32
C GLY A 315 17.39 3.18 -21.07
N TRP A 316 16.99 3.65 -19.90
CA TRP A 316 17.29 3.04 -18.60
C TRP A 316 16.05 2.49 -17.91
N GLU A 317 14.92 2.41 -18.61
CA GLU A 317 13.76 1.64 -18.17
C GLU A 317 14.04 0.15 -18.35
N PHE A 318 13.87 -0.63 -17.28
CA PHE A 318 14.26 -2.03 -17.26
C PHE A 318 13.47 -2.91 -18.24
N PHE A 319 12.16 -2.69 -18.38
CA PHE A 319 11.27 -3.58 -19.14
C PHE A 319 11.15 -3.29 -20.63
N LYS A 320 11.38 -2.06 -21.09
CA LYS A 320 11.32 -1.73 -22.53
C LYS A 320 12.34 -2.50 -23.38
N ASN A 321 13.37 -3.04 -22.73
CA ASN A 321 14.44 -3.77 -23.39
C ASN A 321 14.25 -5.29 -23.38
N SER A 322 13.06 -5.81 -23.01
CA SER A 322 12.87 -7.25 -22.89
C SER A 322 11.43 -7.77 -22.92
N ILE A 323 11.23 -8.89 -23.63
CA ILE A 323 10.02 -9.70 -23.56
C ILE A 323 10.39 -10.98 -22.81
N ALA A 324 10.09 -11.04 -21.51
CA ALA A 324 10.23 -12.28 -20.77
C ALA A 324 8.98 -13.17 -21.01
N SER A 325 9.17 -14.29 -21.70
CA SER A 325 8.23 -15.41 -21.73
C SER A 325 8.40 -16.25 -20.47
N GLY A 326 7.36 -16.35 -19.63
CA GLY A 326 7.35 -17.18 -18.43
C GLY A 326 5.93 -17.50 -18.00
N ASN A 327 5.75 -18.48 -17.11
CA ASN A 327 4.42 -18.86 -16.59
C ASN A 327 3.85 -17.74 -15.69
N PRO A 328 2.83 -16.99 -16.13
CA PRO A 328 2.27 -15.87 -15.37
C PRO A 328 1.61 -16.30 -14.05
N ALA A 329 1.30 -17.59 -13.88
CA ALA A 329 0.69 -18.12 -12.67
C ALA A 329 1.65 -18.11 -11.47
N ALA A 330 2.94 -18.32 -11.68
CA ALA A 330 3.96 -18.34 -10.62
C ALA A 330 4.13 -16.97 -9.94
N ASP A 331 3.82 -15.89 -10.66
CA ASP A 331 3.94 -14.53 -10.12
C ASP A 331 2.88 -14.23 -9.05
N LYS A 332 1.78 -14.99 -9.05
CA LYS A 332 0.68 -14.81 -8.09
C LYS A 332 0.94 -15.55 -6.78
N GLU A 333 1.92 -16.44 -6.73
CA GLU A 333 2.17 -17.30 -5.57
C GLU A 333 2.61 -16.50 -4.35
N ILE A 334 2.10 -16.85 -3.18
CA ILE A 334 2.57 -16.37 -1.89
C ILE A 334 2.96 -17.60 -1.09
N TYR A 335 4.20 -17.65 -0.60
CA TYR A 335 4.67 -18.84 0.11
C TYR A 335 3.95 -18.97 1.45
N ILE A 336 3.45 -20.17 1.72
CA ILE A 336 2.93 -20.58 3.02
C ILE A 336 3.56 -21.92 3.42
N SER A 337 4.07 -22.03 4.64
CA SER A 337 4.80 -23.21 5.07
C SER A 337 3.85 -24.33 5.55
N PRO A 338 4.27 -25.60 5.45
CA PRO A 338 3.52 -26.70 6.05
C PRO A 338 3.32 -26.54 7.57
N SER A 339 4.29 -25.95 8.28
CA SER A 339 4.19 -25.74 9.73
C SER A 339 3.17 -24.66 10.10
N GLU A 340 3.02 -23.63 9.26
CA GLU A 340 1.98 -22.61 9.43
C GLU A 340 0.58 -23.21 9.27
N ILE A 341 0.37 -24.05 8.25
CA ILE A 341 -0.89 -24.77 8.03
C ILE A 341 -1.18 -25.73 9.19
N ALA A 342 -0.19 -26.53 9.62
CA ALA A 342 -0.36 -27.44 10.75
C ALA A 342 -0.71 -26.71 12.05
N THR A 343 -0.12 -25.53 12.28
CA THR A 343 -0.46 -24.69 13.44
C THR A 343 -1.90 -24.19 13.37
N ALA A 344 -2.37 -23.81 12.19
CA ALA A 344 -3.77 -23.41 11.97
C ALA A 344 -4.74 -24.59 12.17
N ASP A 345 -4.39 -25.77 11.66
CA ASP A 345 -5.19 -27.00 11.85
C ASP A 345 -5.32 -27.34 13.35
N THR A 346 -4.22 -27.37 14.10
CA THR A 346 -4.25 -27.61 15.55
C THR A 346 -5.02 -26.52 16.30
N TRP A 347 -4.92 -25.27 15.87
CA TRP A 347 -5.69 -24.18 16.48
C TRP A 347 -7.20 -24.38 16.27
N LEU A 348 -7.62 -24.77 15.06
CA LEU A 348 -9.02 -25.06 14.74
C LEU A 348 -9.54 -26.28 15.53
N GLU A 349 -8.74 -27.34 15.62
CA GLU A 349 -9.06 -28.53 16.43
C GLU A 349 -9.28 -28.16 17.91
N ASN A 350 -8.46 -27.28 18.46
CA ASN A 350 -8.61 -26.77 19.83
C ASN A 350 -9.86 -25.87 20.00
N LYS A 351 -10.40 -25.32 18.91
CA LYS A 351 -11.70 -24.63 18.87
C LYS A 351 -12.86 -25.58 18.62
N GLY A 352 -12.61 -26.88 18.62
CA GLY A 352 -13.60 -27.93 18.48
C GLY A 352 -13.97 -28.26 17.04
N ILE A 353 -13.17 -27.86 16.06
CA ILE A 353 -13.37 -28.26 14.65
C ILE A 353 -12.98 -29.73 14.47
N CYS A 354 -13.87 -30.49 13.84
CA CYS A 354 -13.69 -31.90 13.52
C CYS A 354 -13.62 -32.13 12.01
N GLN A 355 -13.15 -33.30 11.58
CA GLN A 355 -13.04 -33.66 10.16
C GLN A 355 -14.38 -33.63 9.38
N ASP A 356 -15.47 -33.89 10.10
CA ASP A 356 -16.84 -33.90 9.58
C ASP A 356 -17.47 -32.50 9.51
N ASP A 357 -16.86 -31.49 10.14
CA ASP A 357 -17.37 -30.13 10.11
C ASP A 357 -17.15 -29.50 8.73
N TYR A 358 -18.12 -28.71 8.29
CA TYR A 358 -18.01 -27.88 7.10
C TYR A 358 -17.65 -26.46 7.53
N LEU A 359 -16.35 -26.17 7.59
CA LEU A 359 -15.85 -24.87 8.02
C LEU A 359 -16.01 -23.83 6.91
N VAL A 360 -16.76 -22.77 7.22
CA VAL A 360 -16.91 -21.57 6.40
C VAL A 360 -16.14 -20.43 7.03
N ILE A 361 -15.27 -19.77 6.29
CA ILE A 361 -14.71 -18.48 6.69
C ILE A 361 -15.57 -17.39 6.06
N LEU A 362 -16.24 -16.61 6.90
CA LEU A 362 -17.14 -15.54 6.49
C LEU A 362 -16.53 -14.19 6.87
N GLN A 363 -16.28 -13.35 5.87
CA GLN A 363 -15.69 -12.04 6.04
C GLN A 363 -16.65 -10.95 5.55
N ASN A 364 -16.76 -9.86 6.31
CA ASN A 364 -17.44 -8.63 5.87
C ASN A 364 -16.69 -7.36 6.30
N GLY A 365 -15.39 -7.49 6.59
CA GLY A 365 -14.51 -6.38 6.90
C GLY A 365 -13.75 -5.90 5.66
N SER A 366 -13.68 -4.59 5.46
CA SER A 366 -12.89 -3.94 4.41
C SER A 366 -12.36 -2.60 4.92
N THR A 367 -11.36 -2.04 4.24
CA THR A 367 -10.94 -0.67 4.54
C THR A 367 -12.01 0.35 4.15
N GLU A 368 -12.95 0.01 3.25
CA GLU A 368 -14.05 0.87 2.80
C GLU A 368 -15.41 0.25 3.13
N ASP A 369 -16.30 0.97 3.82
CA ASP A 369 -17.64 0.50 4.17
C ASP A 369 -18.54 0.25 2.94
N LYS A 370 -18.20 0.86 1.80
CA LYS A 370 -18.89 0.64 0.53
C LYS A 370 -18.50 -0.66 -0.17
N LYS A 371 -17.42 -1.33 0.29
CA LYS A 371 -16.96 -2.61 -0.26
C LYS A 371 -17.69 -3.82 0.33
N VAL A 372 -18.54 -3.64 1.33
CA VAL A 372 -19.09 -4.71 2.14
C VAL A 372 -20.60 -4.71 2.05
N ILE A 373 -21.24 -5.86 2.29
CA ILE A 373 -22.70 -5.91 2.35
C ILE A 373 -23.20 -5.26 3.64
N LEU A 374 -24.44 -4.80 3.62
CA LEU A 374 -25.07 -4.20 4.81
C LEU A 374 -25.06 -5.18 5.99
N PHE A 375 -24.86 -4.66 7.20
CA PHE A 375 -24.72 -5.49 8.40
C PHE A 375 -25.90 -6.44 8.64
N ASN A 376 -27.13 -5.99 8.37
CA ASN A 376 -28.32 -6.82 8.46
C ASN A 376 -28.30 -8.00 7.47
N GLU A 377 -27.82 -7.76 6.24
CA GLU A 377 -27.65 -8.82 5.23
C GLU A 377 -26.50 -9.77 5.61
N PHE A 378 -25.43 -9.25 6.21
CA PHE A 378 -24.36 -10.08 6.76
C PHE A 378 -24.84 -11.02 7.85
N VAL A 379 -25.63 -10.53 8.82
CA VAL A 379 -26.23 -11.35 9.88
C VAL A 379 -27.19 -12.40 9.30
N LYS A 380 -28.04 -12.03 8.33
CA LYS A 380 -28.93 -12.99 7.65
C LYS A 380 -28.15 -14.09 6.92
N LEU A 381 -27.04 -13.73 6.26
CA LEU A 381 -26.17 -14.68 5.59
C LEU A 381 -25.55 -15.64 6.61
N LEU A 382 -25.00 -15.12 7.71
CA LEU A 382 -24.46 -15.93 8.81
C LEU A 382 -25.50 -16.92 9.35
N GLN A 383 -26.70 -16.46 9.67
CA GLN A 383 -27.80 -17.34 10.13
C GLN A 383 -28.15 -18.41 9.09
N SER A 384 -28.22 -18.05 7.80
CA SER A 384 -28.51 -19.00 6.72
C SER A 384 -27.45 -20.09 6.59
N LEU A 385 -26.18 -19.76 6.83
CA LEU A 385 -25.09 -20.72 6.87
C LEU A 385 -25.20 -21.64 8.11
N LEU A 386 -25.47 -21.08 9.29
CA LEU A 386 -25.55 -21.82 10.56
C LEU A 386 -26.75 -22.76 10.66
N GLN A 387 -27.78 -22.57 9.83
CA GLN A 387 -28.92 -23.50 9.71
C GLN A 387 -28.54 -24.82 9.02
N LYS A 388 -27.37 -24.91 8.38
CA LYS A 388 -26.90 -26.13 7.72
C LYS A 388 -26.22 -27.04 8.73
N GLU A 389 -26.51 -28.34 8.62
CA GLU A 389 -25.92 -29.34 9.53
C GLU A 389 -24.39 -29.36 9.41
N LYS A 390 -23.72 -29.48 10.56
CA LYS A 390 -22.24 -29.52 10.69
C LYS A 390 -21.50 -28.28 10.17
N VAL A 391 -22.19 -27.18 9.84
CA VAL A 391 -21.51 -25.93 9.48
C VAL A 391 -21.02 -25.21 10.73
N LYS A 392 -19.75 -24.82 10.70
CA LYS A 392 -19.16 -23.87 11.65
C LYS A 392 -18.59 -22.69 10.89
N VAL A 393 -18.68 -21.51 11.47
CA VAL A 393 -18.30 -20.26 10.80
C VAL A 393 -17.16 -19.59 11.55
N VAL A 394 -16.06 -19.30 10.86
CA VAL A 394 -14.99 -18.44 11.37
C VAL A 394 -15.20 -17.02 10.84
N ILE A 395 -15.12 -16.04 11.73
CA ILE A 395 -15.16 -14.61 11.39
C ILE A 395 -13.87 -13.96 11.87
N PHE A 396 -13.12 -13.35 10.94
CA PHE A 396 -11.98 -12.52 11.27
C PHE A 396 -12.46 -11.17 11.78
N ASP A 397 -12.16 -10.87 13.04
CA ASP A 397 -12.38 -9.56 13.63
C ASP A 397 -11.18 -8.66 13.35
N VAL A 398 -11.47 -7.40 13.05
CA VAL A 398 -10.43 -6.39 12.85
C VAL A 398 -9.90 -5.99 14.24
N PRO A 399 -8.59 -5.75 14.42
CA PRO A 399 -8.07 -5.28 15.70
C PRO A 399 -8.81 -4.01 16.19
N GLY A 400 -9.38 -4.07 17.39
CA GLY A 400 -10.21 -3.00 17.96
C GLY A 400 -11.66 -2.98 17.45
N GLY A 401 -12.05 -3.98 16.66
CA GLY A 401 -13.45 -4.25 16.31
C GLY A 401 -14.19 -4.94 17.46
N ASN A 402 -15.50 -4.71 17.50
CA ASN A 402 -16.44 -5.35 18.41
C ASN A 402 -17.39 -6.26 17.61
N THR A 403 -16.85 -7.01 16.65
CA THR A 403 -17.67 -7.80 15.70
C THR A 403 -18.47 -8.85 16.44
N GLU A 404 -17.85 -9.53 17.40
CA GLU A 404 -18.51 -10.50 18.27
C GLU A 404 -19.67 -9.87 19.06
N GLU A 405 -19.41 -8.78 19.79
CA GLU A 405 -20.43 -8.07 20.58
C GLU A 405 -21.59 -7.56 19.71
N SER A 406 -21.29 -7.18 18.46
CA SER A 406 -22.29 -6.66 17.53
C SER A 406 -23.19 -7.77 16.97
N ILE A 407 -22.67 -8.98 16.77
CA ILE A 407 -23.40 -10.10 16.16
C ILE A 407 -24.13 -10.93 17.21
N GLN A 408 -23.55 -11.11 18.40
CA GLN A 408 -24.07 -11.96 19.46
C GLN A 408 -25.57 -11.75 19.76
N PRO A 409 -26.11 -10.51 19.82
CA PRO A 409 -27.54 -10.29 20.09
C PRO A 409 -28.50 -10.88 19.04
N PHE A 410 -27.99 -11.22 17.85
CA PHE A 410 -28.78 -11.75 16.74
C PHE A 410 -28.67 -13.27 16.60
N LEU A 411 -27.88 -13.94 17.44
CA LEU A 411 -27.67 -15.39 17.39
C LEU A 411 -28.35 -16.07 18.57
N THR A 412 -28.91 -17.25 18.32
CA THR A 412 -29.25 -18.19 19.39
C THR A 412 -27.98 -18.75 20.03
N ALA A 413 -28.09 -19.30 21.25
CA ALA A 413 -26.95 -19.91 21.92
C ALA A 413 -26.33 -21.07 21.10
N ALA A 414 -27.15 -21.84 20.38
CA ALA A 414 -26.68 -22.91 19.51
C ALA A 414 -25.92 -22.37 18.29
N GLU A 415 -26.45 -21.34 17.63
CA GLU A 415 -25.77 -20.65 16.52
C GLU A 415 -24.45 -20.02 16.96
N TYR A 416 -24.45 -19.30 18.07
CA TYR A 416 -23.25 -18.66 18.62
C TYR A 416 -22.13 -19.66 18.93
N ASN A 417 -22.46 -20.84 19.47
CA ASN A 417 -21.48 -21.91 19.72
C ASN A 417 -20.85 -22.50 18.44
N ASN A 418 -21.47 -22.27 17.28
CA ASN A 418 -20.94 -22.67 15.97
C ASN A 418 -20.17 -21.53 15.28
N VAL A 419 -20.02 -20.37 15.91
CA VAL A 419 -19.21 -19.25 15.41
C VAL A 419 -17.89 -19.17 16.18
N ILE A 420 -16.79 -19.03 15.45
CA ILE A 420 -15.45 -18.84 15.98
C ILE A 420 -14.96 -17.45 15.59
N PHE A 421 -14.85 -16.56 16.56
CA PHE A 421 -14.28 -15.23 16.36
C PHE A 421 -12.75 -15.28 16.47
N VAL A 422 -12.07 -14.73 15.47
CA VAL A 422 -10.61 -14.65 15.40
C VAL A 422 -10.20 -13.18 15.49
N SER A 423 -9.51 -12.79 16.56
CA SER A 423 -9.01 -11.41 16.72
C SER A 423 -7.52 -11.40 17.02
N GLY A 424 -6.80 -10.47 16.41
CA GLY A 424 -5.39 -10.16 16.75
C GLY A 424 -4.36 -11.26 16.43
N MET A 425 -4.67 -12.21 15.55
CA MET A 425 -3.74 -13.31 15.20
C MET A 425 -2.66 -12.91 14.18
N GLY A 426 -2.93 -11.89 13.36
CA GLY A 426 -2.03 -11.41 12.31
C GLY A 426 -2.23 -12.12 10.97
N LEU A 427 -1.90 -11.42 9.87
CA LEU A 427 -2.26 -11.82 8.50
C LEU A 427 -1.73 -13.19 8.07
N ARG A 428 -0.52 -13.58 8.52
CA ARG A 428 0.04 -14.91 8.22
C ARG A 428 -0.81 -16.03 8.82
N LYS A 429 -1.31 -15.84 10.05
CA LYS A 429 -2.17 -16.84 10.71
C LYS A 429 -3.56 -16.87 10.07
N ASP A 430 -4.13 -15.72 9.73
CA ASP A 430 -5.42 -15.66 9.03
C ASP A 430 -5.34 -16.38 7.67
N MET A 431 -4.25 -16.15 6.92
CA MET A 431 -3.96 -16.85 5.67
C MET A 431 -3.79 -18.36 5.88
N SER A 432 -3.19 -18.78 6.99
CA SER A 432 -3.01 -20.20 7.34
C SER A 432 -4.33 -20.88 7.71
N LEU A 433 -5.25 -20.17 8.37
CA LEU A 433 -6.61 -20.65 8.62
C LEU A 433 -7.37 -20.85 7.30
N ILE A 434 -7.21 -19.93 6.34
CA ILE A 434 -7.80 -20.10 5.01
C ILE A 434 -7.21 -21.33 4.28
N ALA A 435 -5.90 -21.54 4.37
CA ALA A 435 -5.21 -22.68 3.77
C ALA A 435 -5.38 -24.01 4.53
N SER A 436 -6.06 -24.01 5.69
CA SER A 436 -6.30 -25.20 6.50
C SER A 436 -7.04 -26.29 5.73
N ARG A 437 -6.74 -27.54 6.04
CA ARG A 437 -7.46 -28.71 5.50
C ARG A 437 -8.92 -28.76 5.93
N TYR A 438 -9.32 -28.01 6.96
CA TYR A 438 -10.69 -27.96 7.45
C TYR A 438 -11.55 -26.97 6.67
N THR A 439 -10.95 -25.92 6.10
CA THR A 439 -11.65 -24.88 5.36
C THR A 439 -12.27 -25.46 4.09
N ARG A 440 -13.57 -25.20 3.88
CA ARG A 440 -14.32 -25.68 2.71
C ARG A 440 -14.84 -24.54 1.86
N LEU A 441 -15.22 -23.44 2.49
CA LEU A 441 -15.74 -22.23 1.85
C LEU A 441 -15.11 -21.00 2.49
N VAL A 442 -14.68 -20.06 1.67
CA VAL A 442 -14.34 -18.70 2.11
C VAL A 442 -15.20 -17.76 1.31
N ILE A 443 -15.95 -16.89 1.98
CA ILE A 443 -16.84 -15.91 1.34
C ILE A 443 -16.59 -14.53 1.94
N GLY A 444 -16.41 -13.55 1.06
CA GLY A 444 -16.21 -12.18 1.51
C GLY A 444 -16.15 -11.16 0.38
N PRO A 445 -15.98 -9.88 0.71
CA PRO A 445 -15.84 -8.82 -0.26
C PRO A 445 -14.47 -8.87 -0.93
N CYS A 446 -14.34 -8.19 -2.08
CA CYS A 446 -13.05 -7.99 -2.74
C CYS A 446 -12.06 -7.25 -1.82
N THR A 447 -11.23 -8.01 -1.10
CA THR A 447 -10.36 -7.51 -0.04
C THR A 447 -8.97 -8.13 -0.09
N GLY A 448 -8.01 -7.47 0.57
CA GLY A 448 -6.62 -7.89 0.57
C GLY A 448 -6.37 -9.31 1.08
N ILE A 449 -7.11 -9.77 2.10
CA ILE A 449 -6.93 -11.13 2.64
C ILE A 449 -7.33 -12.21 1.62
N LEU A 450 -8.32 -11.96 0.75
CA LEU A 450 -8.67 -12.89 -0.33
C LEU A 450 -7.64 -12.89 -1.46
N HIS A 451 -6.95 -11.76 -1.70
CA HIS A 451 -5.77 -11.75 -2.57
C HIS A 451 -4.62 -12.59 -1.99
N LEU A 452 -4.36 -12.47 -0.68
CA LEU A 452 -3.37 -13.30 0.01
C LEU A 452 -3.73 -14.79 -0.07
N ALA A 453 -4.98 -15.13 0.23
CA ALA A 453 -5.49 -16.50 0.16
C ALA A 453 -5.33 -17.10 -1.24
N ASN A 454 -5.71 -16.35 -2.29
CA ASN A 454 -5.51 -16.77 -3.67
C ASN A 454 -4.02 -17.07 -3.93
N GLY A 455 -3.11 -16.21 -3.48
CA GLY A 455 -1.68 -16.42 -3.68
C GLY A 455 -1.14 -17.64 -2.94
N ALA A 456 -1.56 -17.86 -1.69
CA ALA A 456 -1.18 -19.01 -0.89
C ALA A 456 -1.69 -20.33 -1.48
N LEU A 457 -2.95 -20.37 -1.90
CA LEU A 457 -3.54 -21.57 -2.51
C LEU A 457 -2.95 -21.84 -3.90
N THR A 458 -2.65 -20.78 -4.67
CA THR A 458 -1.92 -20.93 -5.95
C THR A 458 -0.54 -21.55 -5.73
N TYR A 459 0.19 -21.11 -4.69
CA TYR A 459 1.47 -21.72 -4.31
C TYR A 459 1.32 -23.22 -4.01
N LEU A 460 0.34 -23.60 -3.18
CA LEU A 460 0.11 -25.00 -2.81
C LEU A 460 -0.24 -25.88 -4.01
N VAL A 461 -1.06 -25.37 -4.95
CA VAL A 461 -1.45 -26.10 -6.17
C VAL A 461 -0.25 -26.25 -7.12
N ASN A 462 0.44 -25.15 -7.43
CA ASN A 462 1.52 -25.16 -8.41
C ASN A 462 2.73 -26.01 -7.95
N ASN A 463 2.95 -26.11 -6.64
CA ASN A 463 4.04 -26.90 -6.06
C ASN A 463 3.63 -28.32 -5.65
N GLY A 464 2.41 -28.76 -6.01
CA GLY A 464 1.93 -30.13 -5.77
C GLY A 464 1.66 -30.49 -4.31
N HIS A 465 1.59 -29.49 -3.42
CA HIS A 465 1.22 -29.68 -2.01
C HIS A 465 -0.28 -29.95 -1.84
N THR A 466 -1.11 -29.45 -2.75
CA THR A 466 -2.53 -29.75 -2.81
C THR A 466 -3.00 -29.95 -4.25
N GLN A 467 -4.13 -30.64 -4.42
CA GLN A 467 -4.79 -30.76 -5.71
C GLN A 467 -5.87 -29.68 -5.82
N ASN A 468 -6.12 -29.18 -7.04
CA ASN A 468 -7.11 -28.11 -7.25
C ASN A 468 -8.50 -28.45 -6.67
N ARG A 469 -8.92 -29.72 -6.72
CA ARG A 469 -10.19 -30.19 -6.15
C ARG A 469 -10.27 -30.17 -4.61
N HIS A 470 -9.14 -30.01 -3.92
CA HIS A 470 -9.06 -29.92 -2.45
C HIS A 470 -8.85 -28.48 -1.97
N VAL A 471 -8.76 -27.51 -2.90
CA VAL A 471 -8.75 -26.08 -2.57
C VAL A 471 -10.16 -25.70 -2.08
N PRO A 472 -10.29 -24.95 -0.98
CA PRO A 472 -11.59 -24.47 -0.55
C PRO A 472 -12.23 -23.60 -1.63
N PHE A 473 -13.56 -23.61 -1.72
CA PHE A 473 -14.26 -22.71 -2.63
C PHE A 473 -14.09 -21.27 -2.14
N LEU A 474 -13.42 -20.43 -2.93
CA LEU A 474 -13.19 -19.02 -2.59
C LEU A 474 -14.19 -18.16 -3.37
N LEU A 475 -15.12 -17.52 -2.68
CA LEU A 475 -16.08 -16.58 -3.25
C LEU A 475 -15.76 -15.15 -2.83
N VAL A 476 -15.43 -14.33 -3.81
CA VAL A 476 -15.41 -12.87 -3.68
C VAL A 476 -16.71 -12.32 -4.23
N TYR A 477 -17.35 -11.39 -3.52
CA TYR A 477 -18.37 -10.53 -4.10
C TYR A 477 -17.85 -9.11 -4.31
N THR A 478 -18.29 -8.46 -5.38
CA THR A 478 -17.88 -7.10 -5.74
C THR A 478 -18.92 -6.39 -6.61
N GLY A 479 -18.69 -5.10 -6.85
CA GLY A 479 -19.51 -4.20 -7.65
C GLY A 479 -18.73 -2.92 -7.96
N ILE A 480 -19.43 -1.81 -8.17
CA ILE A 480 -18.81 -0.49 -8.33
C ILE A 480 -18.03 -0.12 -7.07
N GLN A 481 -16.82 0.39 -7.26
CA GLN A 481 -15.93 0.84 -6.21
C GLN A 481 -15.84 2.38 -6.24
N ALA A 482 -16.63 3.06 -5.40
CA ALA A 482 -16.78 4.52 -5.45
C ALA A 482 -15.48 5.34 -5.25
N HIS A 483 -14.39 4.72 -4.80
CA HIS A 483 -13.07 5.34 -4.59
C HIS A 483 -12.09 5.05 -5.72
N ASP A 484 -12.45 4.20 -6.69
CA ASP A 484 -11.61 3.80 -7.81
C ASP A 484 -12.49 3.67 -9.07
N GLU A 485 -12.59 4.78 -9.81
CA GLU A 485 -13.33 4.82 -11.07
C GLU A 485 -12.75 3.88 -12.13
N ALA A 486 -11.46 3.50 -12.02
CA ALA A 486 -10.82 2.56 -12.93
C ALA A 486 -10.96 1.09 -12.48
N TYR A 487 -11.66 0.83 -11.38
CA TYR A 487 -11.82 -0.52 -10.86
C TYR A 487 -12.62 -1.40 -11.83
N LEU A 488 -11.98 -2.48 -12.26
CA LEU A 488 -12.61 -3.54 -13.03
C LEU A 488 -12.30 -4.89 -12.37
N PRO A 489 -13.31 -5.70 -11.96
CA PRO A 489 -13.07 -6.99 -11.31
C PRO A 489 -12.13 -7.92 -12.09
N TYR A 490 -12.19 -7.84 -13.41
CA TYR A 490 -11.37 -8.63 -14.33
C TYR A 490 -9.87 -8.39 -14.15
N ASN A 491 -9.46 -7.16 -13.83
CA ASN A 491 -8.03 -6.82 -13.62
C ASN A 491 -7.45 -7.53 -12.39
N TRP A 492 -8.32 -7.90 -11.45
CA TRP A 492 -7.94 -8.48 -10.16
C TRP A 492 -8.10 -10.00 -10.11
N TRP A 493 -9.22 -10.52 -10.62
CA TRP A 493 -9.63 -11.91 -10.40
C TRP A 493 -9.52 -12.81 -11.63
N ARG A 494 -9.19 -12.27 -12.81
CA ARG A 494 -8.99 -13.09 -14.01
C ARG A 494 -7.84 -14.10 -13.80
N HIS A 495 -8.10 -15.35 -14.17
CA HIS A 495 -7.15 -16.47 -14.00
C HIS A 495 -6.71 -16.66 -12.53
N SER A 496 -7.63 -16.45 -11.59
CA SER A 496 -7.41 -16.73 -10.16
C SER A 496 -8.13 -18.03 -9.77
N LEU A 497 -7.83 -18.56 -8.58
CA LEU A 497 -8.58 -19.68 -7.96
C LEU A 497 -9.89 -19.18 -7.31
N VAL A 498 -10.18 -17.89 -7.41
CA VAL A 498 -11.31 -17.23 -6.76
C VAL A 498 -12.46 -17.09 -7.73
N HIS A 499 -13.63 -17.56 -7.29
CA HIS A 499 -14.90 -17.28 -7.93
C HIS A 499 -15.31 -15.85 -7.57
N CYS A 500 -15.50 -15.01 -8.58
CA CYS A 500 -15.88 -13.62 -8.37
C CYS A 500 -17.33 -13.41 -8.82
N ALA A 501 -18.21 -13.12 -7.86
CA ALA A 501 -19.60 -12.75 -8.08
C ALA A 501 -19.71 -11.23 -8.15
N VAL A 502 -20.23 -10.73 -9.26
CA VAL A 502 -20.32 -9.30 -9.57
C VAL A 502 -21.79 -8.91 -9.57
N ILE A 503 -22.16 -7.85 -8.83
CA ILE A 503 -23.51 -7.30 -8.92
C ILE A 503 -23.67 -6.49 -10.20
N VAL A 504 -24.53 -6.95 -11.11
CA VAL A 504 -24.87 -6.31 -12.39
C VAL A 504 -26.39 -6.31 -12.54
N ASN A 505 -26.98 -5.14 -12.82
CA ASN A 505 -28.43 -4.98 -12.96
C ASN A 505 -29.24 -5.62 -11.81
N GLN A 506 -28.76 -5.47 -10.56
CA GLN A 506 -29.36 -6.05 -9.35
C GLN A 506 -29.35 -7.58 -9.26
N HIS A 507 -28.49 -8.25 -10.03
CA HIS A 507 -28.26 -9.70 -9.96
C HIS A 507 -26.77 -10.01 -9.76
N LEU A 508 -26.44 -11.10 -9.06
CA LEU A 508 -25.06 -11.60 -9.04
C LEU A 508 -24.81 -12.44 -10.28
N VAL A 509 -23.76 -12.08 -11.01
CA VAL A 509 -23.26 -12.83 -12.17
C VAL A 509 -21.82 -13.26 -11.92
N SER A 510 -21.37 -14.35 -12.56
CA SER A 510 -19.95 -14.72 -12.52
C SER A 510 -19.09 -13.70 -13.26
N LEU A 511 -17.79 -13.69 -12.98
CA LEU A 511 -16.82 -12.80 -13.62
C LEU A 511 -16.87 -12.84 -15.14
N GLU A 512 -17.05 -14.03 -15.73
CA GLU A 512 -17.11 -14.25 -17.18
C GLU A 512 -18.33 -13.59 -17.83
N ASN A 513 -19.39 -13.39 -17.04
CA ASN A 513 -20.63 -12.74 -17.47
C ASN A 513 -20.69 -11.25 -17.08
N SER A 514 -19.63 -10.74 -16.42
CA SER A 514 -19.52 -9.32 -16.10
C SER A 514 -18.93 -8.52 -17.27
N PRO A 515 -19.28 -7.22 -17.43
CA PRO A 515 -18.67 -6.38 -18.45
C PRO A 515 -17.14 -6.30 -18.35
N ALA A 516 -16.46 -6.44 -19.48
CA ALA A 516 -14.99 -6.46 -19.56
C ALA A 516 -14.36 -5.08 -19.82
N ASP A 517 -15.16 -4.05 -20.11
CA ASP A 517 -14.72 -2.68 -20.26
C ASP A 517 -15.27 -1.79 -19.13
N ILE A 518 -14.49 -0.77 -18.77
CA ILE A 518 -14.80 0.07 -17.61
C ILE A 518 -16.08 0.89 -17.81
N THR A 519 -16.34 1.37 -19.02
CA THR A 519 -17.50 2.21 -19.32
C THR A 519 -18.81 1.43 -19.15
N THR A 520 -18.92 0.25 -19.74
CA THR A 520 -20.10 -0.62 -19.61
C THR A 520 -20.25 -1.13 -18.17
N PHE A 521 -19.15 -1.46 -17.50
CA PHE A 521 -19.16 -1.87 -16.11
C PHE A 521 -19.76 -0.78 -15.21
N GLN A 522 -19.27 0.45 -15.31
CA GLN A 522 -19.78 1.59 -14.54
C GLN A 522 -21.26 1.88 -14.80
N GLN A 523 -21.77 1.58 -16.00
CA GLN A 523 -23.18 1.81 -16.36
C GLN A 523 -24.14 0.74 -15.84
N THR A 524 -23.66 -0.48 -15.59
CA THR A 524 -24.52 -1.65 -15.34
C THR A 524 -24.28 -2.31 -13.98
N ALA A 525 -23.09 -2.16 -13.40
CA ALA A 525 -22.77 -2.72 -12.10
C ALA A 525 -23.50 -1.98 -10.97
N GLY A 526 -23.90 -2.72 -9.94
CA GLY A 526 -24.46 -2.16 -8.71
C GLY A 526 -23.38 -1.83 -7.67
N GLU A 527 -23.77 -1.14 -6.61
CA GLU A 527 -22.96 -1.03 -5.40
C GLU A 527 -23.03 -2.33 -4.59
N VAL A 528 -21.94 -2.69 -3.92
CA VAL A 528 -21.87 -3.91 -3.09
C VAL A 528 -22.93 -3.93 -1.99
N GLN A 529 -23.32 -2.76 -1.48
CA GLN A 529 -24.35 -2.63 -0.45
C GLN A 529 -25.74 -3.09 -0.90
N HIS A 530 -25.98 -3.24 -2.21
CA HIS A 530 -27.23 -3.80 -2.73
C HIS A 530 -27.24 -5.34 -2.82
N ILE A 531 -26.11 -6.00 -2.54
CA ILE A 531 -26.05 -7.46 -2.48
C ILE A 531 -26.73 -7.93 -1.19
N THR A 532 -27.72 -8.81 -1.34
CA THR A 532 -28.47 -9.40 -0.22
C THR A 532 -27.92 -10.77 0.16
N ALA A 533 -28.25 -11.23 1.36
CA ALA A 533 -27.94 -12.58 1.81
C ALA A 533 -28.52 -13.64 0.86
N GLN A 534 -29.76 -13.43 0.40
CA GLN A 534 -30.44 -14.35 -0.51
C GLN A 534 -29.69 -14.49 -1.84
N MET A 535 -29.24 -13.37 -2.43
CA MET A 535 -28.48 -13.41 -3.69
C MET A 535 -27.21 -14.24 -3.56
N LEU A 536 -26.48 -14.10 -2.45
CA LEU A 536 -25.27 -14.90 -2.19
C LEU A 536 -25.61 -16.38 -1.97
N MET A 537 -26.67 -16.68 -1.23
CA MET A 537 -27.12 -18.06 -1.01
C MET A 537 -27.60 -18.72 -2.31
N ASP A 538 -28.32 -18.00 -3.17
CA ASP A 538 -28.74 -18.48 -4.50
C ASP A 538 -27.53 -18.77 -5.37
N TYR A 539 -26.54 -17.87 -5.38
CA TYR A 539 -25.28 -18.06 -6.10
C TYR A 539 -24.55 -19.32 -5.61
N LEU A 540 -24.37 -19.49 -4.29
CA LEU A 540 -23.73 -20.67 -3.70
C LEU A 540 -24.50 -21.96 -3.99
N SER A 541 -25.83 -21.91 -4.02
CA SER A 541 -26.68 -23.07 -4.28
C SER A 541 -26.64 -23.53 -5.74
N ALA A 542 -26.35 -22.61 -6.66
CA ALA A 542 -26.16 -22.90 -8.08
C ALA A 542 -24.80 -23.54 -8.40
N GLU A 543 -23.82 -23.44 -7.50
CA GLU A 543 -22.46 -23.94 -7.71
C GLU A 543 -22.38 -25.46 -7.50
N PRO A 544 -22.10 -26.26 -8.55
CA PRO A 544 -22.20 -27.72 -8.48
C PRO A 544 -21.25 -28.37 -7.47
N THR A 545 -20.13 -27.72 -7.14
CA THR A 545 -19.08 -28.24 -6.26
C THR A 545 -19.41 -28.09 -4.76
N LEU A 546 -20.50 -27.41 -4.41
CA LEU A 546 -20.88 -27.07 -3.04
C LEU A 546 -22.00 -27.99 -2.51
N TYR A 547 -21.62 -29.19 -2.05
CA TYR A 547 -22.56 -30.25 -1.64
C TYR A 547 -23.55 -29.88 -0.50
N PRO A 548 -23.18 -29.17 0.59
CA PRO A 548 -24.15 -28.83 1.66
C PRO A 548 -25.12 -27.69 1.28
N PHE A 549 -24.88 -27.02 0.15
CA PHE A 549 -25.70 -25.90 -0.33
C PHE A 549 -26.72 -26.31 -1.38
N ARG A 550 -26.69 -27.56 -1.86
CA ARG A 550 -27.75 -28.09 -2.71
C ARG A 550 -29.03 -28.17 -1.89
N TYR A 551 -30.10 -27.53 -2.38
CA TYR A 551 -31.44 -27.82 -1.90
C TYR A 551 -31.66 -29.33 -2.03
N ILE A 552 -31.91 -30.01 -0.91
CA ILE A 552 -32.65 -31.27 -0.96
C ILE A 552 -34.05 -30.87 -1.38
N THR A 553 -34.28 -30.70 -2.69
CA THR A 553 -35.63 -30.66 -3.22
C THR A 553 -36.20 -32.04 -2.94
N GLY A 554 -37.01 -32.12 -1.89
CA GLY A 554 -37.77 -33.30 -1.52
C GLY A 554 -38.55 -33.79 -2.74
N SER A 555 -38.03 -34.84 -3.35
CA SER A 555 -38.81 -35.83 -4.07
C SER A 555 -38.05 -37.13 -3.89
N SER A 556 -38.46 -37.86 -2.86
CA SER A 556 -38.45 -39.31 -2.94
C SER A 556 -39.10 -39.69 -4.27
N ILE A 557 -38.28 -40.16 -5.20
CA ILE A 557 -38.75 -41.04 -6.26
C ILE A 557 -38.11 -42.38 -5.91
N ASP A 558 -38.99 -43.34 -5.64
CA ASP A 558 -38.69 -44.76 -5.43
C ASP A 558 -37.81 -45.35 -6.55
#